data_AF-A0A9D8S5H6-F1
#
_entry.id   AF-A0A9D8S5H6-F1
#
_cell.length_a   1.000
_cell.length_b   1.000
_cell.length_c   1.000
_cell.angle_alpha   90.00
_cell.angle_beta   90.00
_cell.angle_gamma   90.00
#
_symmetry.space_group_name_H-M   'P 1'
#
loop_
_entity.id
_entity.type
_entity.pdbx_description
1 polymer ?
#
loop_
_entity_poly.entity_id
_entity_poly.type
_entity_poly.pdbx_seq_one_letter_code
_entity_poly.pdbx_strand_id
1 'polypeptide(L)'
;MKVDVTKERVAITECHVVTEGEYCVNECEFQLPKCCEGLTVTAVFNDIPVPLLENKCFIPSLKKGGAVLGVYAYRKDGDALELVYSPKPTAFYVDEGSYTGANGIEEAPEISKYEEYCAMLSQLCENLISQIDCIEKASLTQTISSESTASQVPTASAVYEYGREIKEEINKDITELSGKQNEVMSLTSNALKGKLSGSSVVIDDISPISHELECKFKAKNLSSVSTTNEFIQRKDVTFNNVLPSGVYSFSAVVESEDTDATACLIAFTCDGEYMKSVFIGRSSNGERVKLQNINVPKEFNGMVFFSSVSNITSAGDKAIVKDIQLEKGELATEYTPYAEIVGSNVIASGKNLCKANSFECMPSSVDGISFKAIELKASLPSGCYSFSARVESSDTDSNTCLMLLLNKKSNGVIDEVGYYYFPRNNTSRVAIENQIVPRPFNCINFYAASNANGSVNDTAFFNDFQIESGATATDYEDFNDLQVLTVNDDCSLAGAMSIYPTTTILPEQSGVLTEVLYNRDINKAFSKLENALAV
;
A
#
# COMPACT_ATOMS: atom_id res chain seq x y z
N MET A 1 33.43 2.98 14.61
CA MET A 1 34.55 3.42 15.45
C MET A 1 34.37 2.88 16.87
N LYS A 2 35.41 2.36 17.51
CA LYS A 2 35.36 1.92 18.91
C LYS A 2 36.15 2.86 19.80
N VAL A 3 35.56 3.20 20.94
CA VAL A 3 36.08 4.21 21.85
C VAL A 3 36.13 3.63 23.26
N ASP A 4 37.32 3.61 23.85
CA ASP A 4 37.54 3.26 25.25
C ASP A 4 37.55 4.54 26.10
N VAL A 5 36.71 4.57 27.14
CA VAL A 5 36.55 5.74 28.02
C VAL A 5 37.01 5.37 29.42
N THR A 6 37.98 6.13 29.92
CA THR A 6 38.52 6.01 31.29
C THR A 6 38.35 7.32 32.04
N LYS A 7 38.61 7.32 33.36
CA LYS A 7 38.51 8.54 34.19
C LYS A 7 39.40 9.69 33.73
N GLU A 8 40.47 9.36 33.01
CA GLU A 8 41.52 10.29 32.67
C GLU A 8 41.48 10.70 31.20
N ARG A 9 40.98 9.82 30.33
CA ARG A 9 41.00 10.04 28.87
C ARG A 9 39.92 9.28 28.11
N VAL A 10 39.60 9.81 26.95
CA VAL A 10 38.95 9.11 25.83
C VAL A 10 40.05 8.56 24.92
N ALA A 11 39.91 7.34 24.41
CA ALA A 11 40.86 6.75 23.46
C ALA A 11 40.12 6.01 22.35
N ILE A 12 40.45 6.30 21.09
CA ILE A 12 39.91 5.57 19.95
C ILE A 12 40.75 4.30 19.76
N THR A 13 40.11 3.14 19.91
CA THR A 13 40.76 1.83 19.80
C THR A 13 40.62 1.25 18.39
N GLU A 14 39.60 1.66 17.65
CA GLU A 14 39.38 1.28 16.25
C GLU A 14 38.70 2.45 15.50
N CYS A 15 39.33 2.94 14.43
CA CYS A 15 38.80 4.03 13.61
C CYS A 15 38.66 3.57 12.16
N HIS A 16 37.45 3.64 11.61
CA HIS A 16 37.24 3.54 10.16
C HIS A 16 37.45 4.91 9.52
N VAL A 17 37.57 4.95 8.19
CA VAL A 17 37.66 6.22 7.44
C VAL A 17 36.38 7.01 7.66
N VAL A 18 36.53 8.28 8.07
CA VAL A 18 35.44 9.24 8.22
C VAL A 18 35.68 10.32 7.19
N THR A 19 34.72 10.56 6.30
CA THR A 19 34.86 11.57 5.23
C THR A 19 33.97 12.80 5.46
N GLU A 20 34.43 13.96 4.99
CA GLU A 20 33.66 15.20 5.05
C GLU A 20 32.32 15.05 4.32
N GLY A 21 31.24 15.45 4.99
CA GLY A 21 29.87 15.35 4.45
C GLY A 21 29.13 14.05 4.80
N GLU A 22 29.80 13.08 5.42
CA GLU A 22 29.11 11.91 5.98
C GLU A 22 28.22 12.31 7.17
N TYR A 23 27.02 11.73 7.23
CA TYR A 23 26.08 11.89 8.34
C TYR A 23 25.34 10.57 8.55
N CYS A 24 25.31 10.05 9.78
CA CYS A 24 24.73 8.75 10.15
C CYS A 24 25.28 7.52 9.41
N VAL A 25 26.53 7.60 8.90
CA VAL A 25 27.20 6.48 8.22
C VAL A 25 28.09 5.70 9.19
N ASN A 26 28.85 6.42 10.03
CA ASN A 26 29.83 5.82 10.94
C ASN A 26 29.26 5.72 12.36
N GLU A 27 28.94 4.51 12.82
CA GLU A 27 28.54 4.23 14.21
C GLU A 27 29.78 4.21 15.12
N CYS A 28 29.67 4.87 16.28
CA CYS A 28 30.62 4.85 17.39
C CYS A 28 30.08 4.01 18.54
N GLU A 29 30.88 3.07 19.03
CA GLU A 29 30.58 2.26 20.21
C GLU A 29 31.55 2.61 21.34
N PHE A 30 31.00 2.86 22.54
CA PHE A 30 31.75 3.36 23.69
C PHE A 30 31.81 2.30 24.79
N GLN A 31 33.03 1.96 25.22
CA GLN A 31 33.25 1.19 26.43
C GLN A 31 33.35 2.15 27.61
N LEU A 32 32.22 2.31 28.31
CA LEU A 32 32.12 3.22 29.45
C LEU A 32 32.58 2.56 30.76
N PRO A 33 33.26 3.31 31.66
CA PRO A 33 33.65 2.79 32.95
C PRO A 33 32.44 2.73 33.89
N LYS A 34 32.46 1.82 34.88
CA LYS A 34 31.37 1.63 35.86
C LYS A 34 30.91 2.91 36.56
N CYS A 35 31.78 3.92 36.69
CA CYS A 35 31.39 5.20 37.31
C CYS A 35 30.41 6.03 36.47
N CYS A 36 30.15 5.66 35.22
CA CYS A 36 29.13 6.28 34.37
C CYS A 36 27.75 5.59 34.47
N GLU A 37 27.63 4.51 35.27
CA GLU A 37 26.38 3.79 35.46
C GLU A 37 25.32 4.67 36.13
N GLY A 38 24.15 4.80 35.50
CA GLY A 38 23.07 5.67 35.95
C GLY A 38 23.24 7.16 35.64
N LEU A 39 24.24 7.54 34.83
CA LEU A 39 24.44 8.92 34.35
C LEU A 39 23.96 9.08 32.91
N THR A 40 23.57 10.31 32.54
CA THR A 40 23.33 10.68 31.14
C THR A 40 24.67 10.98 30.49
N VAL A 41 25.04 10.26 29.43
CA VAL A 41 26.37 10.37 28.81
C VAL A 41 26.26 10.88 27.38
N THR A 42 27.13 11.84 27.03
CA THR A 42 27.15 12.55 25.76
C THR A 42 28.56 12.52 25.17
N ALA A 43 28.68 12.10 23.92
CA ALA A 43 29.90 12.25 23.12
C ALA A 43 29.91 13.64 22.47
N VAL A 44 31.07 14.30 22.39
CA VAL A 44 31.19 15.63 21.79
C VAL A 44 32.24 15.62 20.69
N PHE A 45 31.82 15.91 19.47
CA PHE A 45 32.68 15.94 18.28
C PHE A 45 32.86 17.39 17.83
N ASN A 46 34.06 17.97 17.98
CA ASN A 46 34.32 19.39 17.65
C ASN A 46 33.20 20.34 18.14
N ASP A 47 32.84 20.23 19.42
CA ASP A 47 31.78 21.00 20.08
C ASP A 47 30.33 20.63 19.73
N ILE A 48 30.09 19.59 18.92
CA ILE A 48 28.76 19.05 18.63
C ILE A 48 28.41 17.93 19.63
N PRO A 49 27.47 18.13 20.57
CA PRO A 49 27.06 17.11 21.51
C PRO A 49 26.10 16.09 20.87
N VAL A 50 26.39 14.80 21.10
CA VAL A 50 25.59 13.67 20.63
C VAL A 50 25.31 12.73 21.82
N PRO A 51 24.04 12.55 22.23
CA PRO A 51 23.71 11.66 23.34
C PRO A 51 23.99 10.19 22.98
N LEU A 52 24.41 9.41 23.97
CA LEU A 52 24.64 7.98 23.79
C LEU A 52 23.35 7.19 24.10
N LEU A 53 22.97 6.31 23.16
CA LEU A 53 21.91 5.33 23.35
C LEU A 53 22.56 3.94 23.39
N GLU A 54 22.36 3.18 24.46
CA GLU A 54 22.98 1.86 24.66
C GLU A 54 24.51 1.88 24.45
N ASN A 55 25.17 2.95 24.90
CA ASN A 55 26.61 3.21 24.71
C ASN A 55 27.06 3.40 23.25
N LYS A 56 26.13 3.77 22.36
CA LYS A 56 26.41 4.01 20.95
C LYS A 56 25.88 5.36 20.48
N CYS A 57 26.50 5.91 19.45
CA CYS A 57 25.98 7.05 18.69
C CYS A 57 26.56 7.08 17.28
N PHE A 58 25.97 7.84 16.36
CA PHE A 58 26.59 8.12 15.06
C PHE A 58 27.50 9.35 15.13
N ILE A 59 28.56 9.35 14.32
CA ILE A 59 29.40 10.55 14.14
C ILE A 59 28.58 11.60 13.38
N PRO A 60 28.48 12.84 13.89
CA PRO A 60 27.79 13.93 13.19
C PRO A 60 28.58 14.38 11.96
N SER A 61 28.02 15.27 11.14
CA SER A 61 28.76 15.81 9.99
C SER A 61 29.94 16.67 10.45
N LEU A 62 31.14 16.34 9.99
CA LEU A 62 32.39 17.02 10.34
C LEU A 62 33.09 17.57 9.09
N LYS A 63 33.82 18.67 9.26
CA LYS A 63 34.67 19.27 8.22
C LYS A 63 35.98 18.50 8.09
N LYS A 64 36.57 18.50 6.88
CA LYS A 64 37.87 17.87 6.64
C LYS A 64 38.95 18.42 7.55
N GLY A 65 39.85 17.55 7.99
CA GLY A 65 40.97 17.90 8.87
C GLY A 65 40.90 17.24 10.25
N GLY A 66 41.60 17.82 11.23
CA GLY A 66 41.64 17.30 12.58
C GLY A 66 40.32 17.52 13.33
N ALA A 67 39.78 16.46 13.92
CA ALA A 67 38.61 16.48 14.78
C ALA A 67 38.95 15.99 16.19
N VAL A 68 38.19 16.46 17.19
CA VAL A 68 38.34 16.13 18.60
C VAL A 68 37.07 15.47 19.11
N LEU A 69 37.23 14.35 19.81
CA LEU A 69 36.19 13.59 20.48
C LEU A 69 36.36 13.67 22.00
N GLY A 70 35.38 14.27 22.68
CA GLY A 70 35.21 14.28 24.13
C GLY A 70 34.04 13.42 24.59
N VAL A 71 33.99 13.12 25.89
CA VAL A 71 32.86 12.44 26.53
C VAL A 71 32.53 13.17 27.81
N TYR A 72 31.25 13.46 28.03
CA TYR A 72 30.75 14.10 29.24
C TYR A 72 29.67 13.22 29.86
N ALA A 73 29.65 13.09 31.19
CA ALA A 73 28.56 12.43 31.90
C ALA A 73 27.95 13.37 32.94
N TYR A 74 26.62 13.39 32.96
CA TYR A 74 25.81 14.29 33.76
C TYR A 74 24.95 13.50 34.74
N ARG A 75 24.76 14.07 35.93
CA ARG A 75 23.75 13.62 36.89
C ARG A 75 22.53 14.53 36.77
N LYS A 76 21.36 13.92 36.74
CA LYS A 76 20.09 14.65 36.70
C LYS A 76 19.66 14.98 38.14
N ASP A 77 19.50 16.26 38.43
CA ASP A 77 18.93 16.76 39.69
C ASP A 77 17.75 17.68 39.35
N GLY A 78 16.54 17.13 39.37
CA GLY A 78 15.35 17.79 38.83
C GLY A 78 15.48 18.10 37.33
N ASP A 79 15.32 19.37 36.96
CA ASP A 79 15.45 19.87 35.57
C ASP A 79 16.88 20.35 35.24
N ALA A 80 17.83 20.25 36.18
CA ALA A 80 19.22 20.67 35.97
C ALA A 80 20.14 19.47 35.70
N LEU A 81 21.07 19.63 34.75
CA LEU A 81 22.15 18.69 34.48
C LEU A 81 23.44 19.15 35.16
N GLU A 82 23.90 18.41 36.16
CA GLU A 82 25.19 18.64 36.81
C GLU A 82 26.27 17.81 36.10
N LEU A 83 27.32 18.46 35.60
CA LEU A 83 28.46 17.76 34.99
C LEU A 83 29.25 17.02 36.07
N VAL A 84 29.26 15.69 35.99
CA VAL A 84 29.96 14.81 36.96
C VAL A 84 31.29 14.31 36.40
N TYR A 85 31.42 14.24 35.08
CA TYR A 85 32.53 13.54 34.45
C TYR A 85 32.94 14.16 33.10
N SER A 86 34.24 14.45 32.94
CA SER A 86 34.81 15.02 31.71
C SER A 86 36.29 14.58 31.54
N PRO A 87 36.54 13.41 30.93
CA PRO A 87 37.89 12.94 30.65
C PRO A 87 38.58 13.76 29.55
N LYS A 88 39.91 13.67 29.47
CA LYS A 88 40.67 14.36 28.43
C LYS A 88 40.25 13.83 27.04
N PRO A 89 39.87 14.71 26.10
CA PRO A 89 39.42 14.29 24.77
C PRO A 89 40.57 13.75 23.92
N THR A 90 40.22 13.05 22.84
CA THR A 90 41.16 12.49 21.86
C THR A 90 40.94 13.09 20.47
N ALA A 91 41.99 13.14 19.65
CA ALA A 91 41.89 13.62 18.28
C ALA A 91 41.79 12.46 17.28
N PHE A 92 41.14 12.71 16.14
CA PHE A 92 41.12 11.85 14.95
C PHE A 92 41.09 12.73 13.69
N TYR A 93 41.14 12.11 12.52
CA TYR A 93 41.20 12.83 11.24
C TYR A 93 39.99 12.52 10.36
N VAL A 94 39.46 13.55 9.70
CA VAL A 94 38.36 13.47 8.74
C VAL A 94 38.93 13.72 7.35
N ASP A 95 38.80 12.72 6.47
CA ASP A 95 39.28 12.76 5.10
C ASP A 95 38.37 13.62 4.21
N GLU A 96 38.89 14.05 3.07
CA GLU A 96 38.12 14.80 2.07
C GLU A 96 37.10 13.88 1.40
N GLY A 97 35.81 14.24 1.48
CA GLY A 97 34.72 13.52 0.84
C GLY A 97 34.69 13.75 -0.68
N SER A 98 34.08 12.82 -1.43
CA SER A 98 33.99 12.87 -2.90
C SER A 98 32.96 13.88 -3.44
N TYR A 99 32.24 14.58 -2.56
CA TYR A 99 31.19 15.52 -2.94
C TYR A 99 31.78 16.92 -3.20
N THR A 100 31.91 17.31 -4.47
CA THR A 100 32.41 18.64 -4.87
C THR A 100 31.24 19.62 -5.07
N GLY A 101 30.87 20.32 -4.00
CA GLY A 101 29.83 21.36 -4.01
C GLY A 101 30.24 22.59 -4.82
N ALA A 102 30.04 22.56 -6.13
CA ALA A 102 30.09 23.76 -6.98
C ALA A 102 28.72 24.47 -6.92
N ASN A 103 28.54 25.30 -5.89
CA ASN A 103 27.83 26.60 -5.85
C ASN A 103 27.44 26.90 -4.40
N GLY A 104 27.91 28.04 -3.89
CA GLY A 104 28.00 28.30 -2.46
C GLY A 104 26.80 28.99 -1.79
N ILE A 105 26.80 28.82 -0.46
CA ILE A 105 26.18 29.61 0.63
C ILE A 105 24.65 29.47 0.71
N GLU A 106 24.00 29.15 1.82
CA GLU A 106 24.33 28.83 3.22
C GLU A 106 23.09 28.12 3.78
N GLU A 107 23.28 27.02 4.49
CA GLU A 107 22.70 26.76 5.82
C GLU A 107 23.30 25.44 6.29
N ALA A 108 23.65 25.33 7.57
CA ALA A 108 23.84 24.01 8.18
C ALA A 108 22.60 23.16 7.83
N PRO A 109 22.72 21.85 7.54
CA PRO A 109 21.53 21.06 7.25
C PRO A 109 20.53 21.33 8.38
N GLU A 110 19.39 21.94 8.03
CA GLU A 110 18.27 22.09 8.96
C GLU A 110 18.06 20.72 9.58
N ILE A 111 17.78 20.71 10.89
CA ILE A 111 17.35 19.51 11.62
C ILE A 111 16.43 18.75 10.67
N SER A 112 16.85 17.55 10.26
CA SER A 112 16.08 16.80 9.28
C SER A 112 14.66 16.66 9.82
N LYS A 113 13.63 16.67 8.97
CA LYS A 113 12.25 16.49 9.47
C LYS A 113 12.12 15.31 10.44
N TYR A 114 12.90 14.25 10.21
CA TYR A 114 13.05 13.13 11.15
C TYR A 114 13.51 13.54 12.56
N GLU A 115 14.56 14.36 12.67
CA GLU A 115 15.05 14.90 13.94
C GLU A 115 14.08 15.91 14.57
N GLU A 116 13.35 16.72 13.78
CA GLU A 116 12.26 17.56 14.29
C GLU A 116 11.15 16.69 14.89
N TYR A 117 10.82 15.56 14.24
CA TYR A 117 9.85 14.60 14.75
C TYR A 117 10.34 13.84 15.98
N CYS A 118 11.62 13.45 16.05
CA CYS A 118 12.21 12.89 17.27
C CYS A 118 12.15 13.90 18.42
N ALA A 119 12.35 15.19 18.15
CA ALA A 119 12.19 16.25 19.14
C ALA A 119 10.72 16.42 19.56
N MET A 120 9.76 16.40 18.63
CA MET A 120 8.33 16.47 18.93
C MET A 120 7.82 15.25 19.72
N LEU A 121 8.25 14.03 19.37
CA LEU A 121 7.95 12.81 20.12
C LEU A 121 8.54 12.87 21.53
N SER A 122 9.78 13.38 21.67
CA SER A 122 10.40 13.59 22.96
C SER A 122 9.63 14.63 23.78
N GLN A 123 9.20 15.74 23.17
CA GLN A 123 8.39 16.77 23.81
C GLN A 123 7.01 16.24 24.25
N LEU A 124 6.38 15.39 23.45
CA LEU A 124 5.11 14.75 23.81
C LEU A 124 5.28 13.79 24.99
N CYS A 125 6.34 12.99 24.98
CA CYS A 125 6.72 12.14 26.10
C CYS A 125 7.01 12.96 27.37
N GLU A 126 7.73 14.08 27.25
CA GLU A 126 8.02 14.99 28.37
C GLU A 126 6.75 15.65 28.91
N ASN A 127 5.83 16.08 28.05
CA ASN A 127 4.54 16.63 28.46
C ASN A 127 3.69 15.57 29.18
N LEU A 128 3.69 14.32 28.71
CA LEU A 128 3.02 13.20 29.38
C LEU A 128 3.63 12.91 30.74
N ILE A 129 4.96 12.88 30.84
CA ILE A 129 5.69 12.71 32.11
C ILE A 129 5.35 13.85 33.08
N SER A 130 5.31 15.10 32.60
CA SER A 130 4.96 16.27 33.42
C SER A 130 3.51 16.24 33.90
N GLN A 131 2.58 15.74 33.08
CA GLN A 131 1.18 15.55 33.49
C GLN A 131 1.04 14.45 34.55
N ILE A 132 1.79 13.35 34.42
CA ILE A 132 1.86 12.29 35.44
C ILE A 132 2.40 12.85 36.77
N ASP A 133 3.48 13.63 36.73
CA ASP A 133 4.04 14.29 37.93
C ASP A 133 3.05 15.27 38.58
N CYS A 134 2.24 15.99 37.78
CA CYS A 134 1.20 16.87 38.28
C CYS A 134 0.05 16.09 38.95
N ILE A 135 -0.32 14.94 38.39
CA ILE A 135 -1.35 14.06 38.95
C ILE A 135 -0.86 13.41 40.24
N GLU A 136 0.38 12.91 40.29
CA GLU A 136 0.97 12.37 41.52
C GLU A 136 1.02 13.43 42.64
N LYS A 137 1.45 14.66 42.32
CA LYS A 137 1.48 15.77 43.29
C LYS A 137 0.08 16.20 43.74
N ALA A 138 -0.90 16.25 42.83
CA ALA A 138 -2.29 16.58 43.18
C ALA A 138 -2.91 15.54 44.12
N SER A 139 -2.66 14.26 43.86
CA SER A 139 -3.11 13.13 44.69
C SER A 139 -2.46 13.16 46.08
N LEU A 140 -1.15 13.41 46.18
CA LEU A 140 -0.42 13.60 47.45
C LEU A 140 -0.91 14.83 48.25
N THR A 141 -1.27 15.92 47.57
CA THR A 141 -1.75 17.15 48.22
C THR A 141 -3.17 16.96 48.78
N GLN A 142 -4.00 16.17 48.11
CA GLN A 142 -5.32 15.80 48.61
C GLN A 142 -5.22 14.94 49.89
N THR A 143 -4.21 14.05 49.98
CA THR A 143 -3.87 13.26 51.18
C THR A 143 -3.53 14.14 52.39
N ILE A 144 -2.76 15.21 52.21
CA ILE A 144 -2.35 16.11 53.31
C ILE A 144 -3.53 16.98 53.81
N SER A 145 -4.46 17.32 52.92
CA SER A 145 -5.63 18.14 53.27
C SER A 145 -6.69 17.37 54.06
N SER A 146 -6.90 16.08 53.79
CA SER A 146 -7.89 15.24 54.49
C SER A 146 -7.41 14.73 55.85
N GLU A 147 -6.09 14.61 56.06
CA GLU A 147 -5.49 14.32 57.37
C GLU A 147 -5.50 15.53 58.33
N SER A 148 -5.69 16.75 57.82
CA SER A 148 -5.66 17.98 58.65
C SER A 148 -6.94 18.23 59.46
N THR A 149 -8.01 17.43 59.28
CA THR A 149 -9.27 17.61 60.03
C THR A 149 -9.81 16.37 60.77
N ALA A 150 -9.10 15.25 60.82
CA ALA A 150 -9.59 14.06 61.53
C ALA A 150 -8.71 13.68 62.72
N SER A 151 -9.18 14.03 63.91
CA SER A 151 -8.76 13.44 65.19
C SER A 151 -9.14 11.95 65.23
N GLN A 152 -8.46 11.09 64.48
CA GLN A 152 -8.46 9.63 64.65
C GLN A 152 -7.32 9.01 63.83
N VAL A 153 -6.40 8.32 64.51
CA VAL A 153 -5.30 7.57 63.87
C VAL A 153 -5.91 6.46 63.01
N PRO A 154 -5.63 6.38 61.69
CA PRO A 154 -6.18 5.34 60.84
C PRO A 154 -5.65 3.98 61.29
N THR A 155 -6.51 2.96 61.33
CA THR A 155 -6.06 1.58 61.61
C THR A 155 -5.21 1.06 60.46
N ALA A 156 -4.19 0.26 60.76
CA ALA A 156 -3.26 -0.29 59.76
C ALA A 156 -3.96 -1.03 58.59
N SER A 157 -5.17 -1.56 58.82
CA SER A 157 -6.00 -2.19 57.80
C SER A 157 -6.57 -1.22 56.77
N ALA A 158 -6.94 0.01 57.17
CA ALA A 158 -7.46 1.03 56.27
C ALA A 158 -6.34 1.62 55.40
N VAL A 159 -5.14 1.78 55.96
CA VAL A 159 -3.93 2.21 55.23
C VAL A 159 -3.54 1.16 54.17
N TYR A 160 -3.70 -0.14 54.49
CA TYR A 160 -3.35 -1.23 53.58
C TYR A 160 -4.35 -1.40 52.43
N GLU A 161 -5.66 -1.27 52.70
CA GLU A 161 -6.70 -1.28 51.65
C GLU A 161 -6.56 -0.08 50.71
N TYR A 162 -6.29 1.11 51.25
CA TYR A 162 -6.12 2.33 50.45
C TYR A 162 -4.87 2.29 49.57
N GLY A 163 -3.75 1.77 50.08
CA GLY A 163 -2.54 1.55 49.29
C GLY A 163 -2.70 0.51 48.17
N ARG A 164 -3.65 -0.43 48.32
CA ARG A 164 -4.01 -1.39 47.26
C ARG A 164 -4.79 -0.68 46.14
N GLU A 165 -5.77 0.16 46.48
CA GLU A 165 -6.58 0.90 45.50
C GLU A 165 -5.74 1.86 44.64
N ILE A 166 -4.83 2.63 45.25
CA ILE A 166 -3.90 3.51 44.52
C ILE A 166 -3.01 2.70 43.57
N LYS A 167 -2.53 1.53 44.01
CA LYS A 167 -1.69 0.66 43.18
C LYS A 167 -2.48 0.07 42.00
N GLU A 168 -3.75 -0.24 42.18
CA GLU A 168 -4.63 -0.71 41.10
C GLU A 168 -4.93 0.38 40.08
N GLU A 169 -5.14 1.63 40.52
CA GLU A 169 -5.36 2.79 39.65
C GLU A 169 -4.11 3.16 38.85
N ILE A 170 -2.93 3.20 39.50
CA ILE A 170 -1.63 3.40 38.82
C ILE A 170 -1.37 2.29 37.78
N ASN A 171 -1.65 1.03 38.12
CA ASN A 171 -1.46 -0.07 37.18
C ASN A 171 -2.40 0.02 35.97
N LYS A 172 -3.62 0.54 36.16
CA LYS A 172 -4.57 0.78 35.08
C LYS A 172 -4.05 1.87 34.14
N ASP A 173 -3.54 2.97 34.68
CA ASP A 173 -3.00 4.08 33.89
C ASP A 173 -1.71 3.69 33.15
N ILE A 174 -0.82 2.91 33.78
CA ILE A 174 0.36 2.33 33.12
C ILE A 174 -0.06 1.42 31.95
N THR A 175 -1.13 0.64 32.12
CA THR A 175 -1.64 -0.24 31.07
C THR A 175 -2.21 0.56 29.90
N GLU A 176 -2.93 1.65 30.19
CA GLU A 176 -3.47 2.55 29.16
C GLU A 176 -2.35 3.28 28.40
N LEU A 177 -1.32 3.77 29.11
CA LEU A 177 -0.15 4.42 28.52
C LEU A 177 0.68 3.46 27.66
N SER A 178 0.89 2.23 28.13
CA SER A 178 1.53 1.17 27.34
C SER A 178 0.72 0.84 26.08
N GLY A 179 -0.61 0.84 26.19
CA GLY A 179 -1.52 0.73 25.05
C GLY A 179 -1.31 1.83 24.01
N LYS A 180 -1.28 3.10 24.44
CA LYS A 180 -1.03 4.26 23.58
C LYS A 180 0.38 4.26 22.96
N GLN A 181 1.39 3.85 23.72
CA GLN A 181 2.76 3.70 23.20
C GLN A 181 2.82 2.64 22.09
N ASN A 182 2.17 1.50 22.28
CA ASN A 182 2.08 0.44 21.27
C ASN A 182 1.28 0.89 20.04
N GLU A 183 0.23 1.69 20.24
CA GLU A 183 -0.54 2.29 19.15
C GLU A 183 0.31 3.28 18.33
N VAL A 184 1.04 4.17 18.98
CA VAL A 184 1.97 5.11 18.31
C VAL A 184 3.07 4.36 17.57
N MET A 185 3.69 3.35 18.19
CA MET A 185 4.71 2.52 17.53
C MET A 185 4.15 1.77 16.31
N SER A 186 2.94 1.23 16.41
CA SER A 186 2.24 0.58 15.30
C SER A 186 1.94 1.58 14.17
N LEU A 187 1.42 2.76 14.51
CA LEU A 187 1.16 3.84 13.55
C LEU A 187 2.44 4.29 12.85
N THR A 188 3.55 4.40 13.58
CA THR A 188 4.85 4.86 13.04
C THR A 188 5.49 3.80 12.14
N SER A 189 5.47 2.52 12.54
CA SER A 189 5.97 1.41 11.73
C SER A 189 5.13 1.18 10.45
N ASN A 190 3.82 1.42 10.52
CA ASN A 190 2.91 1.31 9.38
C ASN A 190 2.86 2.59 8.52
N ALA A 191 3.36 3.73 9.00
CA ALA A 191 3.36 4.98 8.23
C ALA A 191 4.30 4.90 7.02
N LEU A 192 5.44 4.21 7.16
CA LEU A 192 6.48 4.14 6.12
C LEU A 192 6.32 2.96 5.16
N LYS A 193 5.49 1.96 5.51
CA LYS A 193 5.16 0.82 4.67
C LYS A 193 3.70 0.92 4.22
N GLY A 194 3.50 1.05 2.93
CA GLY A 194 2.18 1.02 2.32
C GLY A 194 1.75 -0.39 1.97
N LYS A 195 0.44 -0.63 2.04
CA LYS A 195 -0.22 -1.83 1.54
C LYS A 195 -1.44 -1.43 0.73
N LEU A 196 -1.50 -1.87 -0.53
CA LEU A 196 -2.66 -1.66 -1.40
C LEU A 196 -3.07 -2.98 -2.04
N SER A 197 -4.35 -3.11 -2.38
CA SER A 197 -4.85 -4.30 -3.06
C SER A 197 -5.98 -3.97 -4.02
N GLY A 198 -6.07 -4.71 -5.12
CA GLY A 198 -7.08 -4.50 -6.15
C GLY A 198 -6.76 -5.24 -7.44
N SER A 199 -7.70 -5.21 -8.40
CA SER A 199 -7.46 -5.74 -9.76
C SER A 199 -6.52 -4.85 -10.58
N SER A 200 -6.41 -3.57 -10.20
CA SER A 200 -5.37 -2.65 -10.61
C SER A 200 -4.92 -1.89 -9.36
N VAL A 201 -3.62 -1.75 -9.16
CA VAL A 201 -3.08 -1.04 -8.00
C VAL A 201 -2.35 0.20 -8.50
N VAL A 202 -2.85 1.38 -8.09
CA VAL A 202 -2.22 2.68 -8.34
C VAL A 202 -1.67 3.18 -7.01
N ILE A 203 -0.37 3.47 -6.97
CA ILE A 203 0.36 3.88 -5.77
C ILE A 203 0.82 5.32 -5.98
N ASP A 204 0.12 6.27 -5.39
CA ASP A 204 0.35 7.71 -5.53
C ASP A 204 1.17 8.32 -4.38
N ASP A 205 1.43 7.56 -3.32
CA ASP A 205 2.25 7.94 -2.18
C ASP A 205 3.52 7.10 -2.06
N ILE A 206 4.08 6.65 -3.20
CA ILE A 206 5.29 5.84 -3.22
C ILE A 206 6.57 6.66 -2.98
N SER A 207 7.55 6.06 -2.31
CA SER A 207 8.83 6.69 -2.02
C SER A 207 9.55 7.18 -3.29
N PRO A 208 10.18 8.37 -3.26
CA PRO A 208 11.06 8.83 -4.35
C PRO A 208 12.33 8.00 -4.48
N ILE A 209 12.71 7.26 -3.43
CA ILE A 209 13.83 6.32 -3.50
C ILE A 209 13.33 5.02 -4.08
N SER A 210 13.93 4.63 -5.22
CA SER A 210 13.60 3.38 -5.90
C SER A 210 13.83 2.17 -4.98
N HIS A 211 12.85 1.29 -4.90
CA HIS A 211 12.88 0.05 -4.13
C HIS A 211 12.05 -1.03 -4.84
N GLU A 212 12.30 -2.29 -4.52
CA GLU A 212 11.51 -3.39 -5.05
C GLU A 212 10.15 -3.48 -4.32
N LEU A 213 9.10 -3.76 -5.08
CA LEU A 213 7.74 -3.95 -4.58
C LEU A 213 7.53 -5.41 -4.21
N GLU A 214 6.89 -5.66 -3.08
CA GLU A 214 6.48 -7.02 -2.72
C GLU A 214 5.05 -7.25 -3.22
N CYS A 215 4.93 -7.91 -4.37
CA CYS A 215 3.65 -8.19 -5.01
C CYS A 215 3.23 -9.65 -4.81
N LYS A 216 1.97 -9.86 -4.42
CA LYS A 216 1.32 -11.18 -4.39
C LYS A 216 0.02 -11.16 -5.19
N PHE A 217 -0.21 -12.21 -5.97
CA PHE A 217 -1.40 -12.33 -6.80
C PHE A 217 -2.30 -13.46 -6.32
N LYS A 218 -3.61 -13.26 -6.48
CA LYS A 218 -4.64 -14.26 -6.21
C LYS A 218 -5.73 -14.17 -7.26
N ALA A 219 -6.30 -15.30 -7.66
CA ALA A 219 -7.47 -15.31 -8.51
C ALA A 219 -8.67 -14.87 -7.68
N LYS A 220 -9.48 -13.98 -8.24
CA LYS A 220 -10.76 -13.56 -7.67
C LYS A 220 -11.72 -14.76 -7.64
N ASN A 221 -11.88 -15.41 -8.79
CA ASN A 221 -12.61 -16.66 -8.90
C ASN A 221 -11.67 -17.83 -8.63
N LEU A 222 -11.93 -18.57 -7.56
CA LEU A 222 -11.16 -19.72 -7.10
C LEU A 222 -11.56 -21.03 -7.81
N SER A 223 -12.62 -21.03 -8.60
CA SER A 223 -13.11 -22.20 -9.30
C SER A 223 -12.42 -22.37 -10.66
N SER A 224 -11.43 -23.26 -10.75
CA SER A 224 -10.72 -23.62 -11.99
C SER A 224 -11.53 -24.49 -12.98
N VAL A 225 -12.84 -24.55 -12.80
CA VAL A 225 -13.73 -25.53 -13.41
C VAL A 225 -14.34 -24.95 -14.67
N SER A 226 -14.69 -25.81 -15.65
CA SER A 226 -15.34 -25.39 -16.89
C SER A 226 -16.50 -24.42 -16.67
N THR A 227 -16.62 -23.45 -17.56
CA THR A 227 -17.67 -22.42 -17.54
C THR A 227 -19.07 -23.01 -17.74
N THR A 228 -19.19 -24.24 -18.25
CA THR A 228 -20.47 -24.96 -18.36
C THR A 228 -20.28 -26.41 -17.92
N ASN A 229 -21.17 -26.87 -17.03
CA ASN A 229 -21.23 -28.24 -16.52
C ASN A 229 -22.64 -28.76 -16.72
N GLU A 230 -22.81 -29.62 -17.71
CA GLU A 230 -24.06 -30.37 -17.94
C GLU A 230 -23.97 -31.74 -17.26
N PHE A 231 -25.03 -32.12 -16.57
CA PHE A 231 -25.10 -33.41 -15.89
C PHE A 231 -26.54 -33.87 -15.66
N ILE A 232 -26.68 -35.17 -15.43
CA ILE A 232 -27.91 -35.81 -14.99
C ILE A 232 -27.69 -36.24 -13.55
N GLN A 233 -28.66 -35.99 -12.67
CA GLN A 233 -28.66 -36.38 -11.24
C GLN A 233 -27.58 -35.69 -10.39
N ARG A 234 -26.29 -35.89 -10.69
CA ARG A 234 -25.16 -35.44 -9.89
C ARG A 234 -23.94 -35.09 -10.74
N LYS A 235 -23.21 -34.05 -10.34
CA LYS A 235 -21.88 -33.73 -10.85
C LYS A 235 -20.93 -33.42 -9.71
N ASP A 236 -19.83 -34.17 -9.66
CA ASP A 236 -18.70 -33.85 -8.81
C ASP A 236 -17.71 -32.98 -9.60
N VAL A 237 -17.19 -31.97 -8.92
CA VAL A 237 -16.27 -30.99 -9.47
C VAL A 237 -15.10 -30.86 -8.51
N THR A 238 -13.88 -30.94 -9.04
CA THR A 238 -12.64 -30.84 -8.27
C THR A 238 -11.85 -29.62 -8.76
N PHE A 239 -11.34 -28.85 -7.81
CA PHE A 239 -10.45 -27.72 -8.04
C PHE A 239 -9.00 -28.19 -8.15
N ASN A 240 -8.17 -27.44 -8.88
CA ASN A 240 -6.74 -27.73 -9.00
C ASN A 240 -6.00 -27.58 -7.67
N ASN A 241 -6.52 -26.74 -6.76
CA ASN A 241 -5.89 -26.41 -5.49
C ASN A 241 -6.80 -26.79 -4.31
N VAL A 242 -6.17 -27.18 -3.20
CA VAL A 242 -6.87 -27.30 -1.91
C VAL A 242 -7.10 -25.90 -1.36
N LEU A 243 -8.36 -25.54 -1.13
CA LEU A 243 -8.78 -24.26 -0.58
C LEU A 243 -8.88 -24.37 0.95
N PRO A 244 -8.42 -23.35 1.70
CA PRO A 244 -8.42 -23.39 3.16
C PRO A 244 -9.83 -23.33 3.75
N SER A 245 -9.99 -23.65 5.04
CA SER A 245 -11.22 -23.32 5.76
C SER A 245 -11.47 -21.82 5.79
N GLY A 246 -12.73 -21.42 5.96
CA GLY A 246 -13.11 -20.02 6.07
C GLY A 246 -14.50 -19.72 5.50
N VAL A 247 -14.78 -18.44 5.36
CA VAL A 247 -16.03 -17.94 4.80
C VAL A 247 -15.85 -17.70 3.30
N TYR A 248 -16.82 -18.18 2.53
CA TYR A 248 -16.86 -18.11 1.07
C TYR A 248 -18.20 -17.56 0.58
N SER A 249 -18.19 -17.10 -0.66
CA SER A 249 -19.38 -16.81 -1.43
C SER A 249 -19.32 -17.58 -2.75
N PHE A 250 -20.48 -18.04 -3.20
CA PHE A 250 -20.61 -18.80 -4.42
C PHE A 250 -21.67 -18.14 -5.31
N SER A 251 -21.42 -18.11 -6.62
CA SER A 251 -22.47 -17.84 -7.59
C SER A 251 -22.32 -18.67 -8.84
N ALA A 252 -23.44 -19.00 -9.47
CA ALA A 252 -23.48 -19.68 -10.75
C ALA A 252 -24.83 -19.44 -11.41
N VAL A 253 -24.87 -19.51 -12.74
CA VAL A 253 -26.13 -19.63 -13.48
C VAL A 253 -26.54 -21.09 -13.47
N VAL A 254 -27.77 -21.38 -13.06
CA VAL A 254 -28.25 -22.75 -12.96
C VAL A 254 -29.51 -22.92 -13.78
N GLU A 255 -29.48 -23.92 -14.66
CA GLU A 255 -30.64 -24.37 -15.43
C GLU A 255 -30.99 -25.79 -15.01
N SER A 256 -32.28 -26.07 -14.80
CA SER A 256 -32.77 -27.41 -14.47
C SER A 256 -34.00 -27.74 -15.30
N GLU A 257 -34.08 -28.98 -15.75
CA GLU A 257 -35.27 -29.57 -16.37
C GLU A 257 -36.27 -30.09 -15.32
N ASP A 258 -35.91 -30.09 -14.03
CA ASP A 258 -36.81 -30.45 -12.94
C ASP A 258 -37.99 -29.48 -12.88
N THR A 259 -39.19 -30.00 -13.16
CA THR A 259 -40.44 -29.24 -13.10
C THR A 259 -41.05 -29.20 -11.69
N ASP A 260 -40.59 -30.06 -10.80
CA ASP A 260 -41.12 -30.25 -9.45
C ASP A 260 -40.44 -29.32 -8.43
N ALA A 261 -39.27 -28.75 -8.77
CA ALA A 261 -38.56 -27.80 -7.93
C ALA A 261 -38.04 -26.58 -8.71
N THR A 262 -38.20 -25.39 -8.14
CA THR A 262 -37.58 -24.15 -8.63
C THR A 262 -36.15 -23.96 -8.09
N ALA A 263 -35.41 -25.04 -7.84
CA ALA A 263 -34.12 -24.96 -7.15
C ALA A 263 -33.20 -26.17 -7.44
N CYS A 264 -31.89 -25.91 -7.46
CA CYS A 264 -30.85 -26.94 -7.47
C CYS A 264 -30.13 -27.01 -6.11
N LEU A 265 -29.54 -28.16 -5.77
CA LEU A 265 -28.78 -28.33 -4.54
C LEU A 265 -27.27 -28.24 -4.83
N ILE A 266 -26.54 -27.45 -4.03
CA ILE A 266 -25.09 -27.21 -4.19
C ILE A 266 -24.37 -27.59 -2.89
N ALA A 267 -23.75 -28.76 -2.83
CA ALA A 267 -23.02 -29.24 -1.66
C ALA A 267 -21.51 -28.95 -1.78
N PHE A 268 -20.86 -28.55 -0.68
CA PHE A 268 -19.41 -28.34 -0.58
C PHE A 268 -18.81 -29.43 0.30
N THR A 269 -17.83 -30.17 -0.20
CA THR A 269 -17.16 -31.20 0.61
C THR A 269 -15.67 -31.25 0.30
N CYS A 270 -14.84 -31.52 1.32
CA CYS A 270 -14.19 -32.83 1.40
C CYS A 270 -13.56 -33.14 2.79
N ASP A 271 -13.53 -34.42 3.12
CA ASP A 271 -12.33 -35.22 3.42
C ASP A 271 -12.75 -36.69 3.30
N GLY A 272 -12.30 -37.38 2.24
CA GLY A 272 -12.77 -38.73 1.92
C GLY A 272 -14.26 -38.80 1.53
N GLU A 273 -14.97 -39.83 2.03
CA GLU A 273 -16.32 -40.25 1.57
C GLU A 273 -17.52 -39.47 2.17
N TYR A 274 -17.33 -38.49 3.06
CA TYR A 274 -18.44 -37.84 3.79
C TYR A 274 -18.68 -36.36 3.45
N MET A 275 -19.94 -36.00 3.20
CA MET A 275 -20.37 -34.62 2.97
C MET A 275 -20.28 -33.78 4.26
N LYS A 276 -19.52 -32.68 4.26
CA LYS A 276 -19.28 -31.86 5.47
C LYS A 276 -20.14 -30.60 5.57
N SER A 277 -20.58 -30.03 4.46
CA SER A 277 -21.43 -28.84 4.46
C SER A 277 -22.35 -28.81 3.24
N VAL A 278 -23.64 -28.70 3.48
CA VAL A 278 -24.67 -28.68 2.43
C VAL A 278 -25.31 -27.31 2.43
N PHE A 279 -25.26 -26.62 1.29
CA PHE A 279 -25.94 -25.35 1.11
C PHE A 279 -26.97 -25.48 -0.02
N ILE A 280 -28.12 -24.85 0.12
CA ILE A 280 -29.20 -24.97 -0.86
C ILE A 280 -29.30 -23.64 -1.60
N GLY A 281 -28.92 -23.64 -2.87
CA GLY A 281 -29.07 -22.49 -3.75
C GLY A 281 -30.36 -22.56 -4.54
N ARG A 282 -31.35 -21.75 -4.16
CA ARG A 282 -32.62 -21.67 -4.89
C ARG A 282 -32.57 -20.50 -5.86
N SER A 283 -32.87 -20.73 -7.13
CA SER A 283 -33.13 -19.67 -8.11
C SER A 283 -34.10 -20.15 -9.15
N SER A 284 -34.83 -19.23 -9.78
CA SER A 284 -35.59 -19.58 -10.97
C SER A 284 -34.65 -20.11 -12.06
N ASN A 285 -35.21 -20.94 -12.94
CA ASN A 285 -34.46 -21.58 -14.03
C ASN A 285 -33.77 -20.52 -14.90
N GLY A 286 -32.44 -20.62 -15.05
CA GLY A 286 -31.62 -19.68 -15.82
C GLY A 286 -31.16 -18.43 -15.07
N GLU A 287 -31.58 -18.23 -13.82
CA GLU A 287 -31.08 -17.12 -13.00
C GLU A 287 -29.73 -17.46 -12.33
N ARG A 288 -28.98 -16.42 -11.98
CA ARG A 288 -27.74 -16.56 -11.21
C ARG A 288 -28.08 -16.75 -9.74
N VAL A 289 -27.84 -17.95 -9.23
CA VAL A 289 -27.82 -18.24 -7.79
C VAL A 289 -26.67 -17.47 -7.16
N LYS A 290 -26.91 -16.77 -6.05
CA LYS A 290 -25.88 -16.18 -5.19
C LYS A 290 -26.03 -16.75 -3.77
N LEU A 291 -25.04 -17.49 -3.32
CA LEU A 291 -24.90 -17.97 -1.95
C LEU A 291 -23.83 -17.14 -1.24
N GLN A 292 -24.19 -16.58 -0.10
CA GLN A 292 -23.36 -15.64 0.65
C GLN A 292 -23.08 -16.18 2.05
N ASN A 293 -21.97 -15.74 2.63
CA ASN A 293 -21.56 -16.10 4.00
C ASN A 293 -21.52 -17.62 4.26
N ILE A 294 -20.94 -18.36 3.32
CA ILE A 294 -20.82 -19.82 3.37
C ILE A 294 -19.63 -20.18 4.25
N ASN A 295 -19.89 -20.64 5.47
CA ASN A 295 -18.83 -21.09 6.37
C ASN A 295 -18.40 -22.52 6.06
N VAL A 296 -17.16 -22.68 5.59
CA VAL A 296 -16.53 -23.98 5.31
C VAL A 296 -15.51 -24.29 6.42
N PRO A 297 -15.81 -25.23 7.33
CA PRO A 297 -15.04 -25.39 8.58
C PRO A 297 -13.68 -26.10 8.41
N LYS A 298 -13.42 -26.68 7.23
CA LYS A 298 -12.19 -27.42 6.92
C LYS A 298 -11.76 -27.12 5.49
N GLU A 299 -10.53 -27.47 5.17
CA GLU A 299 -10.03 -27.38 3.80
C GLU A 299 -10.86 -28.24 2.85
N PHE A 300 -11.02 -27.77 1.61
CA PHE A 300 -11.83 -28.44 0.58
C PHE A 300 -11.20 -28.26 -0.80
N ASN A 301 -11.43 -29.21 -1.69
CA ASN A 301 -10.92 -29.14 -3.07
C ASN A 301 -12.00 -29.43 -4.11
N GLY A 302 -13.28 -29.36 -3.74
CA GLY A 302 -14.34 -29.66 -4.67
C GLY A 302 -15.74 -29.25 -4.24
N MET A 303 -16.67 -29.43 -5.17
CA MET A 303 -18.09 -29.16 -5.04
C MET A 303 -18.90 -30.28 -5.68
N VAL A 304 -20.11 -30.49 -5.18
CA VAL A 304 -21.06 -31.45 -5.72
C VAL A 304 -22.34 -30.72 -6.06
N PHE A 305 -22.80 -30.88 -7.30
CA PHE A 305 -24.06 -30.35 -7.79
C PHE A 305 -25.06 -31.48 -7.94
N PHE A 306 -26.32 -31.23 -7.57
CA PHE A 306 -27.43 -32.14 -7.82
C PHE A 306 -28.51 -31.45 -8.64
N SER A 307 -29.15 -32.20 -9.55
CA SER A 307 -30.15 -31.65 -10.47
C SER A 307 -31.47 -31.26 -9.79
N SER A 308 -31.72 -31.74 -8.56
CA SER A 308 -32.90 -31.44 -7.76
C SER A 308 -32.57 -31.32 -6.26
N VAL A 309 -33.33 -30.48 -5.53
CA VAL A 309 -33.28 -30.37 -4.05
C VAL A 309 -34.01 -31.52 -3.36
N SER A 310 -34.98 -32.15 -4.05
CA SER A 310 -35.91 -33.09 -3.43
C SER A 310 -35.37 -34.53 -3.36
N ASN A 311 -34.36 -34.88 -4.17
CA ASN A 311 -33.94 -36.26 -4.27
C ASN A 311 -32.50 -36.43 -4.76
N ILE A 312 -31.67 -37.11 -3.97
CA ILE A 312 -30.42 -37.75 -4.46
C ILE A 312 -30.69 -38.81 -5.56
N THR A 313 -31.96 -39.08 -5.88
CA THR A 313 -32.44 -40.02 -6.91
C THR A 313 -33.36 -39.38 -7.96
N SER A 314 -33.22 -38.10 -8.29
CA SER A 314 -33.85 -37.47 -9.49
C SER A 314 -33.26 -38.08 -10.78
N ALA A 315 -33.55 -39.36 -10.98
CA ALA A 315 -33.06 -40.18 -12.07
C ALA A 315 -33.77 -39.73 -13.35
N GLY A 316 -33.13 -38.84 -14.09
CA GLY A 316 -33.58 -38.42 -15.41
C GLY A 316 -33.45 -36.92 -15.68
N ASP A 317 -33.51 -36.09 -14.64
CA ASP A 317 -33.50 -34.63 -14.83
C ASP A 317 -32.09 -34.12 -15.11
N LYS A 318 -31.96 -33.38 -16.21
CA LYS A 318 -30.74 -32.70 -16.61
C LYS A 318 -30.67 -31.34 -15.93
N ALA A 319 -29.48 -31.01 -15.46
CA ALA A 319 -29.14 -29.67 -15.00
C ALA A 319 -27.87 -29.18 -15.68
N ILE A 320 -27.79 -27.86 -15.85
CA ILE A 320 -26.63 -27.15 -16.38
C ILE A 320 -26.22 -26.11 -15.34
N VAL A 321 -24.98 -26.17 -14.89
CA VAL A 321 -24.38 -25.15 -14.03
C VAL A 321 -23.30 -24.45 -14.83
N LYS A 322 -23.43 -23.14 -14.99
CA LYS A 322 -22.53 -22.31 -15.77
C LYS A 322 -22.02 -21.10 -15.00
N ASP A 323 -20.90 -20.54 -15.46
CA ASP A 323 -20.25 -19.36 -14.91
C ASP A 323 -20.07 -19.45 -13.40
N ILE A 324 -19.52 -20.58 -12.95
CA ILE A 324 -19.22 -20.85 -11.55
C ILE A 324 -18.21 -19.82 -11.05
N GLN A 325 -18.54 -19.15 -9.96
CA GLN A 325 -17.69 -18.23 -9.24
C GLN A 325 -17.65 -18.59 -7.77
N LEU A 326 -16.46 -18.90 -7.29
CA LEU A 326 -16.17 -19.14 -5.89
C LEU A 326 -15.19 -18.07 -5.40
N GLU A 327 -15.56 -17.33 -4.36
CA GLU A 327 -14.73 -16.25 -3.81
C GLU A 327 -14.57 -16.46 -2.31
N LYS A 328 -13.40 -16.13 -1.77
CA LYS A 328 -13.19 -16.07 -0.32
C LYS A 328 -13.76 -14.75 0.20
N GLY A 329 -14.69 -14.81 1.15
CA GLY A 329 -15.42 -13.66 1.67
C GLY A 329 -16.91 -13.89 1.79
N GLU A 330 -17.64 -12.89 2.25
CA GLU A 330 -19.07 -13.01 2.57
C GLU A 330 -19.99 -12.72 1.38
N LEU A 331 -19.57 -11.87 0.45
CA LEU A 331 -20.41 -11.31 -0.61
C LEU A 331 -20.02 -11.86 -1.98
N ALA A 332 -21.00 -12.42 -2.68
CA ALA A 332 -20.84 -12.81 -4.09
C ALA A 332 -20.81 -11.57 -4.98
N THR A 333 -19.75 -11.43 -5.78
CA THR A 333 -19.60 -10.30 -6.71
C THR A 333 -20.05 -10.68 -8.13
N GLU A 334 -19.94 -9.73 -9.06
CA GLU A 334 -20.24 -9.98 -10.47
C GLU A 334 -19.27 -10.98 -11.10
N TYR A 335 -19.79 -11.73 -12.10
CA TYR A 335 -19.07 -12.86 -12.69
C TYR A 335 -17.74 -12.43 -13.29
N THR A 336 -16.67 -13.11 -12.89
CA THR A 336 -15.33 -12.97 -13.43
C THR A 336 -14.79 -14.38 -13.73
N PRO A 337 -14.33 -14.66 -14.97
CA PRO A 337 -13.73 -15.95 -15.30
C PRO A 337 -12.54 -16.28 -14.39
N TYR A 338 -12.28 -17.58 -14.22
CA TYR A 338 -11.06 -18.05 -13.57
C TYR A 338 -9.82 -17.54 -14.32
N ALA A 339 -8.84 -17.05 -13.57
CA ALA A 339 -7.58 -16.56 -14.09
C ALA A 339 -6.44 -17.50 -13.66
N GLU A 340 -5.63 -17.93 -14.61
CA GLU A 340 -4.42 -18.69 -14.33
C GLU A 340 -3.28 -17.72 -14.00
N ILE A 341 -2.89 -17.71 -12.73
CA ILE A 341 -2.00 -16.68 -12.17
C ILE A 341 -0.53 -16.96 -12.55
N VAL A 342 -0.08 -18.20 -12.35
CA VAL A 342 1.32 -18.59 -12.57
C VAL A 342 1.65 -18.44 -14.04
N GLY A 343 2.78 -17.79 -14.35
CA GLY A 343 3.17 -17.51 -15.73
C GLY A 343 2.35 -16.40 -16.41
N SER A 344 1.38 -15.80 -15.73
CA SER A 344 0.67 -14.62 -16.27
C SER A 344 1.58 -13.40 -16.27
N ASN A 345 1.34 -12.50 -17.22
CA ASN A 345 2.07 -11.24 -17.28
C ASN A 345 1.41 -10.17 -16.41
N VAL A 346 2.27 -9.31 -15.88
CA VAL A 346 1.91 -8.13 -15.11
C VAL A 346 2.64 -6.94 -15.71
N ILE A 347 1.90 -5.88 -15.93
CA ILE A 347 2.38 -4.59 -16.36
C ILE A 347 2.75 -3.77 -15.12
N ALA A 348 4.01 -3.35 -15.03
CA ALA A 348 4.48 -2.35 -14.07
C ALA A 348 4.87 -1.09 -14.84
N SER A 349 4.26 0.05 -14.50
CA SER A 349 4.46 1.32 -15.21
C SER A 349 4.31 2.51 -14.28
N GLY A 350 4.64 3.70 -14.78
CA GLY A 350 4.17 4.95 -14.18
C GLY A 350 2.66 5.12 -14.32
N LYS A 351 2.17 6.30 -13.96
CA LYS A 351 0.75 6.65 -14.07
C LYS A 351 0.23 6.63 -15.51
N ASN A 352 0.95 7.28 -16.43
CA ASN A 352 0.56 7.35 -17.83
C ASN A 352 0.91 6.04 -18.54
N LEU A 353 -0.11 5.36 -19.06
CA LEU A 353 0.02 4.07 -19.73
C LEU A 353 0.29 4.19 -21.24
N CYS A 354 0.46 5.40 -21.76
CA CYS A 354 0.67 5.68 -23.19
C CYS A 354 1.89 6.56 -23.44
N LYS A 355 2.79 6.13 -24.32
CA LYS A 355 4.00 6.88 -24.71
C LYS A 355 3.70 8.11 -25.58
N ALA A 356 2.56 8.14 -26.28
CA ALA A 356 2.26 9.19 -27.23
C ALA A 356 1.68 10.41 -26.50
N ASN A 357 2.56 11.36 -26.16
CA ASN A 357 2.20 12.60 -25.46
C ASN A 357 1.59 13.66 -26.37
N SER A 358 2.17 13.88 -27.56
CA SER A 358 1.69 14.86 -28.53
C SER A 358 1.62 14.27 -29.94
N PHE A 359 0.49 14.49 -30.62
CA PHE A 359 0.28 14.03 -31.98
C PHE A 359 -0.82 14.80 -32.70
N GLU A 360 -0.72 14.82 -34.02
CA GLU A 360 -1.73 15.37 -34.91
C GLU A 360 -2.53 14.25 -35.57
N CYS A 361 -3.84 14.45 -35.64
CA CYS A 361 -4.77 13.68 -36.45
C CYS A 361 -5.01 14.45 -37.74
N MET A 362 -4.58 13.86 -38.87
CA MET A 362 -4.67 14.46 -40.18
C MET A 362 -6.08 14.29 -40.78
N PRO A 363 -6.50 15.19 -41.69
CA PRO A 363 -7.81 15.12 -42.32
C PRO A 363 -7.99 13.87 -43.17
N SER A 364 -9.25 13.44 -43.27
CA SER A 364 -9.66 12.38 -44.21
C SER A 364 -9.39 12.80 -45.65
N SER A 365 -8.70 11.94 -46.41
CA SER A 365 -8.66 12.06 -47.87
C SER A 365 -10.02 11.65 -48.46
N VAL A 366 -10.39 12.21 -49.61
CA VAL A 366 -11.71 12.03 -50.28
C VAL A 366 -12.13 10.56 -50.46
N ASP A 367 -11.18 9.61 -50.43
CA ASP A 367 -11.42 8.16 -50.58
C ASP A 367 -11.02 7.31 -49.35
N GLY A 368 -10.76 7.91 -48.18
CA GLY A 368 -10.28 7.15 -47.03
C GLY A 368 -10.45 7.83 -45.66
N ILE A 369 -11.05 7.08 -44.74
CA ILE A 369 -11.08 7.39 -43.31
C ILE A 369 -9.64 7.57 -42.82
N SER A 370 -9.26 8.79 -42.42
CA SER A 370 -7.94 9.08 -41.86
C SER A 370 -8.04 9.20 -40.34
N PHE A 371 -7.18 8.46 -39.65
CA PHE A 371 -7.09 8.44 -38.20
C PHE A 371 -5.63 8.33 -37.78
N LYS A 372 -5.32 8.81 -36.57
CA LYS A 372 -4.04 8.51 -35.93
C LYS A 372 -4.19 7.24 -35.12
N ALA A 373 -3.42 6.21 -35.45
CA ALA A 373 -3.32 4.99 -34.65
C ALA A 373 -2.19 5.11 -33.63
N ILE A 374 -2.45 4.71 -32.39
CA ILE A 374 -1.45 4.54 -31.34
C ILE A 374 -1.51 3.09 -30.88
N GLU A 375 -0.44 2.35 -31.16
CA GLU A 375 -0.25 0.99 -30.64
C GLU A 375 0.42 1.06 -29.27
N LEU A 376 -0.19 0.41 -28.28
CA LEU A 376 0.32 0.37 -26.92
C LEU A 376 1.43 -0.67 -26.81
N LYS A 377 2.42 -0.40 -25.95
CA LYS A 377 3.58 -1.30 -25.72
C LYS A 377 3.16 -2.66 -25.17
N ALA A 378 2.05 -2.71 -24.44
CA ALA A 378 1.40 -3.93 -23.96
C ALA A 378 -0.12 -3.80 -24.08
N SER A 379 -0.82 -4.93 -24.11
CA SER A 379 -2.28 -4.90 -24.06
C SER A 379 -2.73 -4.48 -22.66
N LEU A 380 -3.55 -3.44 -22.58
CA LEU A 380 -4.20 -3.06 -21.33
C LEU A 380 -5.39 -4.01 -21.09
N PRO A 381 -5.57 -4.50 -19.85
CA PRO A 381 -6.67 -5.42 -19.49
C PRO A 381 -8.03 -4.72 -19.52
N SER A 382 -9.12 -5.49 -19.42
CA SER A 382 -10.43 -4.89 -19.12
C SER A 382 -10.41 -4.23 -17.73
N GLY A 383 -11.14 -3.13 -17.58
CA GLY A 383 -11.08 -2.36 -16.34
C GLY A 383 -11.71 -0.98 -16.45
N CYS A 384 -11.54 -0.18 -15.40
CA CYS A 384 -11.92 1.22 -15.39
C CYS A 384 -10.71 2.08 -15.78
N TYR A 385 -10.90 3.01 -16.71
CA TYR A 385 -9.87 3.91 -17.19
C TYR A 385 -10.36 5.36 -17.26
N SER A 386 -9.41 6.28 -17.19
CA SER A 386 -9.60 7.68 -17.53
C SER A 386 -8.67 8.06 -18.68
N PHE A 387 -9.17 8.92 -19.57
CA PHE A 387 -8.43 9.44 -20.73
C PHE A 387 -8.38 10.94 -20.60
N SER A 388 -7.23 11.56 -20.80
CA SER A 388 -7.12 13.02 -20.71
C SER A 388 -6.14 13.58 -21.74
N ALA A 389 -6.38 14.80 -22.19
CA ALA A 389 -5.51 15.53 -23.09
C ALA A 389 -5.89 17.02 -23.14
N ARG A 390 -4.95 17.85 -23.58
CA ARG A 390 -5.27 19.15 -24.17
C ARG A 390 -5.56 18.95 -25.64
N VAL A 391 -6.64 19.56 -26.13
CA VAL A 391 -7.13 19.22 -27.46
C VAL A 391 -7.57 20.45 -28.24
N GLU A 392 -6.94 20.63 -29.39
CA GLU A 392 -7.24 21.69 -30.35
C GLU A 392 -7.79 21.05 -31.63
N SER A 393 -8.94 21.51 -32.12
CA SER A 393 -9.60 20.92 -33.28
C SER A 393 -10.11 22.00 -34.24
N SER A 394 -9.92 21.78 -35.54
CA SER A 394 -10.45 22.68 -36.57
C SER A 394 -11.95 22.46 -36.85
N ASP A 395 -12.53 21.32 -36.48
CA ASP A 395 -13.91 20.90 -36.80
C ASP A 395 -14.93 21.93 -36.31
N THR A 396 -15.64 22.60 -37.22
CA THR A 396 -16.63 23.62 -36.91
C THR A 396 -18.05 23.12 -36.65
N ASP A 397 -18.32 21.86 -36.88
CA ASP A 397 -19.67 21.39 -37.23
C ASP A 397 -20.46 20.90 -36.01
N SER A 398 -19.82 20.70 -34.85
CA SER A 398 -20.50 20.33 -33.60
C SER A 398 -19.73 20.75 -32.33
N ASN A 399 -20.30 20.44 -31.15
CA ASN A 399 -19.66 20.67 -29.83
C ASN A 399 -18.81 19.47 -29.36
N THR A 400 -18.96 18.30 -29.98
CA THR A 400 -18.24 17.05 -29.70
C THR A 400 -17.50 16.64 -30.95
N CYS A 401 -16.21 16.96 -31.04
CA CYS A 401 -15.54 16.96 -32.33
C CYS A 401 -14.58 15.80 -32.53
N LEU A 402 -14.34 14.94 -31.53
CA LEU A 402 -13.20 14.03 -31.58
C LEU A 402 -13.53 12.67 -31.01
N MET A 403 -13.48 11.65 -31.86
CA MET A 403 -13.71 10.27 -31.46
C MET A 403 -12.39 9.57 -31.12
N LEU A 404 -12.35 8.94 -29.96
CA LEU A 404 -11.34 8.00 -29.54
C LEU A 404 -11.94 6.59 -29.60
N LEU A 405 -11.39 5.73 -30.44
CA LEU A 405 -11.86 4.36 -30.64
C LEU A 405 -10.81 3.39 -30.08
N LEU A 406 -11.17 2.65 -29.05
CA LEU A 406 -10.36 1.56 -28.49
C LEU A 406 -10.55 0.31 -29.32
N ASN A 407 -9.43 -0.33 -29.66
CA ASN A 407 -9.43 -1.55 -30.44
C ASN A 407 -8.50 -2.60 -29.84
N LYS A 408 -8.88 -3.86 -30.01
CA LYS A 408 -7.98 -5.00 -29.86
C LYS A 408 -7.50 -5.40 -31.25
N LYS A 409 -6.20 -5.22 -31.50
CA LYS A 409 -5.52 -5.70 -32.69
C LYS A 409 -4.88 -7.05 -32.39
N SER A 410 -5.27 -8.08 -33.12
CA SER A 410 -4.71 -9.43 -33.01
C SER A 410 -4.56 -10.04 -34.41
N ASN A 411 -3.34 -10.42 -34.80
CA ASN A 411 -3.04 -11.01 -36.11
C ASN A 411 -3.60 -10.23 -37.31
N GLY A 412 -3.61 -8.89 -37.23
CA GLY A 412 -4.13 -8.02 -38.28
C GLY A 412 -5.65 -7.81 -38.27
N VAL A 413 -6.39 -8.55 -37.43
CA VAL A 413 -7.81 -8.31 -37.17
C VAL A 413 -7.96 -7.19 -36.14
N ILE A 414 -8.87 -6.26 -36.39
CA ILE A 414 -9.20 -5.13 -35.50
C ILE A 414 -10.60 -5.38 -34.96
N ASP A 415 -10.70 -5.61 -33.65
CA ASP A 415 -11.97 -5.70 -32.94
C ASP A 415 -12.21 -4.41 -32.15
N GLU A 416 -13.29 -3.70 -32.46
CA GLU A 416 -13.72 -2.53 -31.69
C GLU A 416 -14.05 -2.94 -30.26
N VAL A 417 -13.51 -2.23 -29.27
CA VAL A 417 -13.72 -2.46 -27.83
C VAL A 417 -14.65 -1.42 -27.22
N GLY A 418 -14.54 -0.16 -27.65
CA GLY A 418 -15.38 0.94 -27.20
C GLY A 418 -14.97 2.26 -27.86
N TYR A 419 -15.85 3.25 -27.80
CA TYR A 419 -15.60 4.59 -28.35
C TYR A 419 -15.99 5.68 -27.35
N TYR A 420 -15.24 6.77 -27.36
CA TYR A 420 -15.38 7.90 -26.45
C TYR A 420 -15.17 9.22 -27.19
N TYR A 421 -15.64 10.32 -26.61
CA TYR A 421 -15.61 11.63 -27.25
C TYR A 421 -14.92 12.68 -26.40
N PHE A 422 -13.99 13.43 -27.00
CA PHE A 422 -13.49 14.67 -26.42
C PHE A 422 -14.34 15.86 -26.90
N PRO A 423 -14.70 16.79 -26.00
CA PRO A 423 -15.33 18.06 -26.39
C PRO A 423 -14.33 18.95 -27.13
N ARG A 424 -14.85 19.84 -27.97
CA ARG A 424 -14.08 20.72 -28.86
C ARG A 424 -13.35 21.86 -28.11
N ASN A 425 -12.27 22.38 -28.72
CA ASN A 425 -11.66 23.69 -28.46
C ASN A 425 -11.36 23.97 -26.99
N ASN A 426 -10.69 23.01 -26.35
CA ASN A 426 -10.32 23.13 -24.96
C ASN A 426 -8.81 23.32 -24.86
N THR A 427 -8.40 24.57 -24.68
CA THR A 427 -7.01 24.92 -24.36
C THR A 427 -6.65 24.47 -22.94
N SER A 428 -7.66 24.27 -22.08
CA SER A 428 -7.56 23.51 -20.83
C SER A 428 -7.63 22.01 -21.07
N ARG A 429 -6.90 21.24 -20.25
CA ARG A 429 -6.90 19.78 -20.28
C ARG A 429 -8.30 19.24 -19.98
N VAL A 430 -8.78 18.33 -20.81
CA VAL A 430 -10.06 17.65 -20.68
C VAL A 430 -9.85 16.21 -20.29
N ALA A 431 -10.78 15.67 -19.50
CA ALA A 431 -10.80 14.28 -19.10
C ALA A 431 -12.12 13.59 -19.50
N ILE A 432 -12.00 12.35 -19.92
CA ILE A 432 -13.08 11.36 -20.05
C ILE A 432 -12.88 10.38 -18.91
N GLU A 433 -13.72 10.50 -17.89
CA GLU A 433 -13.56 9.82 -16.60
C GLU A 433 -14.54 8.65 -16.46
N ASN A 434 -14.20 7.70 -15.59
CA ASN A 434 -15.06 6.57 -15.21
C ASN A 434 -15.47 5.68 -16.39
N GLN A 435 -14.54 5.40 -17.30
CA GLN A 435 -14.82 4.58 -18.48
C GLN A 435 -14.58 3.11 -18.20
N ILE A 436 -15.66 2.32 -18.18
CA ILE A 436 -15.58 0.86 -18.06
C ILE A 436 -15.29 0.27 -19.43
N VAL A 437 -14.08 -0.25 -19.59
CA VAL A 437 -13.61 -0.92 -20.80
C VAL A 437 -13.81 -2.43 -20.61
N PRO A 438 -14.75 -3.07 -21.36
CA PRO A 438 -15.20 -4.43 -21.05
C PRO A 438 -14.21 -5.52 -21.49
N ARG A 439 -13.29 -5.20 -22.39
CA ARG A 439 -12.32 -6.16 -22.95
C ARG A 439 -10.93 -5.55 -23.06
N PRO A 440 -9.87 -6.36 -23.05
CA PRO A 440 -8.51 -5.86 -23.28
C PRO A 440 -8.37 -5.13 -24.62
N PHE A 441 -7.51 -4.12 -24.68
CA PHE A 441 -7.22 -3.33 -25.87
C PHE A 441 -5.72 -3.02 -25.97
N ASN A 442 -5.23 -2.80 -27.19
CA ASN A 442 -3.81 -2.49 -27.45
C ASN A 442 -3.60 -1.48 -28.58
N CYS A 443 -4.69 -0.95 -29.14
CA CYS A 443 -4.66 0.04 -30.20
C CYS A 443 -5.73 1.09 -29.94
N ILE A 444 -5.39 2.35 -30.20
CA ILE A 444 -6.29 3.49 -30.05
C ILE A 444 -6.26 4.28 -31.35
N ASN A 445 -7.45 4.46 -31.94
CA ASN A 445 -7.62 5.25 -33.14
C ASN A 445 -8.26 6.58 -32.77
N PHE A 446 -7.61 7.67 -33.17
CA PHE A 446 -8.08 9.03 -32.96
C PHE A 446 -8.57 9.61 -34.28
N TYR A 447 -9.78 10.15 -34.25
CA TYR A 447 -10.42 10.79 -35.38
C TYR A 447 -10.53 12.28 -35.10
N ALA A 448 -10.23 13.09 -36.12
CA ALA A 448 -10.35 14.54 -36.06
C ALA A 448 -11.82 15.04 -36.11
N ALA A 449 -12.78 14.12 -36.15
CA ALA A 449 -14.21 14.39 -36.23
C ALA A 449 -15.03 13.52 -35.27
N SER A 450 -16.30 13.89 -35.10
CA SER A 450 -17.28 13.23 -34.22
C SER A 450 -17.68 11.81 -34.63
N ASN A 451 -17.28 11.34 -35.81
CA ASN A 451 -17.50 9.97 -36.26
C ASN A 451 -16.42 9.56 -37.28
N ALA A 452 -16.27 8.25 -37.49
CA ALA A 452 -15.26 7.69 -38.41
C ALA A 452 -15.41 8.17 -39.88
N ASN A 453 -16.58 8.68 -40.26
CA ASN A 453 -16.90 9.13 -41.62
C ASN A 453 -17.03 10.67 -41.71
N GLY A 454 -16.66 11.39 -40.65
CA GLY A 454 -17.06 12.77 -40.42
C GLY A 454 -16.02 13.76 -40.89
N SER A 455 -16.48 14.74 -41.66
CA SER A 455 -15.80 15.95 -42.11
C SER A 455 -14.45 15.78 -42.84
N VAL A 456 -14.50 16.08 -44.13
CA VAL A 456 -13.33 16.30 -44.98
C VAL A 456 -12.66 17.60 -44.54
N ASN A 457 -11.34 17.56 -44.30
CA ASN A 457 -10.46 18.67 -43.95
C ASN A 457 -10.33 19.05 -42.46
N ASP A 458 -10.84 18.24 -41.53
CA ASP A 458 -10.61 18.50 -40.10
C ASP A 458 -9.29 17.95 -39.57
N THR A 459 -8.67 18.74 -38.69
CA THR A 459 -7.44 18.42 -37.96
C THR A 459 -7.71 18.43 -36.48
N ALA A 460 -6.96 17.62 -35.74
CA ALA A 460 -6.97 17.64 -34.29
C ALA A 460 -5.57 17.43 -33.73
N PHE A 461 -5.18 18.31 -32.80
CA PHE A 461 -3.91 18.23 -32.09
C PHE A 461 -4.19 17.81 -30.66
N PHE A 462 -3.57 16.70 -30.27
CA PHE A 462 -3.55 16.22 -28.90
C PHE A 462 -2.19 16.57 -28.31
N ASN A 463 -2.21 17.18 -27.12
CA ASN A 463 -1.03 17.40 -26.29
C ASN A 463 -1.31 16.85 -24.90
N ASP A 464 -0.25 16.45 -24.19
CA ASP A 464 -0.32 15.87 -22.86
C ASP A 464 -1.32 14.69 -22.77
N PHE A 465 -1.41 13.88 -23.83
CA PHE A 465 -2.33 12.74 -23.85
C PHE A 465 -1.90 11.69 -22.83
N GLN A 466 -2.85 11.28 -22.00
CA GLN A 466 -2.62 10.39 -20.88
C GLN A 466 -3.78 9.41 -20.70
N ILE A 467 -3.42 8.16 -20.46
CA ILE A 467 -4.34 7.08 -20.08
C ILE A 467 -3.96 6.63 -18.68
N GLU A 468 -4.92 6.60 -17.76
CA GLU A 468 -4.71 6.16 -16.39
C GLU A 468 -5.65 5.01 -16.08
N SER A 469 -5.17 4.07 -15.26
CA SER A 469 -6.06 3.08 -14.65
C SER A 469 -6.83 3.74 -13.51
N GLY A 470 -8.15 3.60 -13.49
CA GLY A 470 -9.03 4.20 -12.50
C GLY A 470 -10.07 5.14 -13.08
N ALA A 471 -10.96 5.64 -12.22
CA ALA A 471 -12.12 6.41 -12.64
C ALA A 471 -11.85 7.91 -12.81
N THR A 472 -10.79 8.45 -12.23
CA THR A 472 -10.53 9.90 -12.21
C THR A 472 -9.25 10.19 -12.98
N ALA A 473 -9.24 11.26 -13.77
CA ALA A 473 -8.01 11.75 -14.38
C ALA A 473 -7.26 12.62 -13.38
N THR A 474 -5.95 12.47 -13.32
CA THR A 474 -5.08 13.29 -12.47
C THR A 474 -4.15 14.14 -13.33
N ASP A 475 -3.38 15.05 -12.75
CA ASP A 475 -2.44 15.89 -13.51
C ASP A 475 -1.51 15.09 -14.43
N TYR A 476 -1.07 15.74 -15.52
CA TYR A 476 -0.23 15.09 -16.52
C TYR A 476 1.11 14.66 -15.92
N GLU A 477 1.51 13.44 -16.23
CA GLU A 477 2.80 12.86 -15.92
C GLU A 477 3.38 12.21 -17.19
N ASP A 478 4.66 12.43 -17.44
CA ASP A 478 5.34 11.83 -18.59
C ASP A 478 5.27 10.30 -18.53
N PHE A 479 5.19 9.68 -19.71
CA PHE A 479 5.24 8.24 -19.82
C PHE A 479 6.59 7.70 -19.34
N ASN A 480 6.53 6.83 -18.34
CA ASN A 480 7.66 6.01 -17.92
C ASN A 480 7.60 4.65 -18.63
N ASP A 481 8.77 4.10 -18.95
CA ASP A 481 8.83 2.85 -19.70
C ASP A 481 8.12 1.71 -18.94
N LEU A 482 7.14 1.12 -19.62
CA LEU A 482 6.40 -0.02 -19.11
C LEU A 482 7.30 -1.27 -19.08
N GLN A 483 7.21 -2.01 -17.98
CA GLN A 483 7.82 -3.32 -17.80
C GLN A 483 6.74 -4.40 -17.82
N VAL A 484 6.97 -5.47 -18.59
CA VAL A 484 6.13 -6.66 -18.59
C VAL A 484 6.90 -7.73 -17.82
N LEU A 485 6.38 -8.10 -16.67
CA LEU A 485 6.96 -9.06 -15.74
C LEU A 485 6.08 -10.30 -15.68
N THR A 486 6.67 -11.46 -15.37
CA THR A 486 5.94 -12.73 -15.28
C THR A 486 5.82 -13.16 -13.83
N VAL A 487 4.62 -13.60 -13.44
CA VAL A 487 4.36 -14.09 -12.09
C VAL A 487 5.03 -15.45 -11.86
N ASN A 488 5.74 -15.57 -10.74
CA ASN A 488 6.44 -16.78 -10.33
C ASN A 488 5.46 -17.90 -9.90
N ASP A 489 5.97 -19.13 -9.77
CA ASP A 489 5.21 -20.30 -9.35
C ASP A 489 4.54 -20.16 -7.97
N ASP A 490 5.10 -19.34 -7.10
CA ASP A 490 4.57 -19.03 -5.76
C ASP A 490 3.57 -17.86 -5.76
N CYS A 491 3.12 -17.42 -6.94
CA CYS A 491 2.25 -16.27 -7.15
C CYS A 491 2.83 -14.92 -6.68
N SER A 492 4.16 -14.81 -6.55
CA SER A 492 4.87 -13.55 -6.32
C SER A 492 5.32 -12.88 -7.63
N LEU A 493 5.61 -11.57 -7.58
CA LEU A 493 6.37 -10.87 -8.62
C LEU A 493 7.78 -10.56 -8.12
N ALA A 494 8.79 -10.92 -8.90
CA ALA A 494 10.16 -10.46 -8.69
C ALA A 494 10.54 -9.38 -9.71
N GLY A 495 11.39 -8.43 -9.31
CA GLY A 495 11.96 -7.41 -10.19
C GLY A 495 11.06 -6.20 -10.46
N ALA A 496 9.89 -6.12 -9.82
CA ALA A 496 9.01 -4.95 -9.92
C ALA A 496 9.58 -3.78 -9.10
N MET A 497 10.20 -2.82 -9.77
CA MET A 497 10.76 -1.63 -9.12
C MET A 497 9.72 -0.52 -9.00
N SER A 498 9.77 0.23 -7.90
CA SER A 498 8.95 1.43 -7.70
C SER A 498 9.32 2.54 -8.70
N ILE A 499 8.30 3.18 -9.26
CA ILE A 499 8.37 4.33 -10.16
C ILE A 499 7.75 5.54 -9.44
N TYR A 500 8.54 6.60 -9.29
CA TYR A 500 8.10 7.86 -8.69
C TYR A 500 7.62 8.83 -9.78
N PRO A 501 6.58 9.66 -9.53
CA PRO A 501 5.80 9.79 -8.29
C PRO A 501 4.65 8.81 -8.14
N THR A 502 4.29 8.08 -9.19
CA THR A 502 3.18 7.13 -9.16
C THR A 502 3.59 5.82 -9.81
N THR A 503 3.31 4.71 -9.13
CA THR A 503 3.49 3.36 -9.69
C THR A 503 2.16 2.69 -9.93
N THR A 504 2.04 2.01 -11.06
CA THR A 504 0.84 1.33 -11.49
C THR A 504 1.16 -0.15 -11.76
N ILE A 505 0.46 -1.06 -11.08
CA ILE A 505 0.58 -2.52 -11.26
C ILE A 505 -0.73 -3.05 -11.84
N LEU A 506 -0.68 -3.58 -13.06
CA LEU A 506 -1.81 -4.10 -13.82
C LEU A 506 -1.56 -5.55 -14.27
N PRO A 507 -2.21 -6.54 -13.66
CA PRO A 507 -2.27 -7.89 -14.23
C PRO A 507 -2.91 -7.88 -15.62
N GLU A 508 -2.34 -8.62 -16.58
CA GLU A 508 -2.89 -8.70 -17.94
C GLU A 508 -4.24 -9.47 -17.97
N GLN A 509 -4.41 -10.43 -17.07
CA GLN A 509 -5.61 -11.25 -16.98
C GLN A 509 -6.66 -10.61 -16.06
N SER A 510 -7.88 -10.44 -16.56
CA SER A 510 -9.05 -10.09 -15.76
C SER A 510 -9.28 -11.12 -14.66
N GLY A 511 -9.72 -10.67 -13.48
CA GLY A 511 -9.97 -11.57 -12.35
C GLY A 511 -8.74 -11.94 -11.54
N VAL A 512 -7.58 -11.38 -11.85
CA VAL A 512 -6.44 -11.38 -10.92
C VAL A 512 -6.58 -10.21 -9.94
N LEU A 513 -6.39 -10.49 -8.65
CA LEU A 513 -6.27 -9.51 -7.60
C LEU A 513 -4.82 -9.44 -7.17
N THR A 514 -4.31 -8.21 -7.05
CA THR A 514 -2.95 -7.91 -6.63
C THR A 514 -2.98 -7.38 -5.20
N GLU A 515 -2.00 -7.79 -4.40
CA GLU A 515 -1.63 -7.17 -3.15
C GLU A 515 -0.19 -6.67 -3.28
N VAL A 516 0.05 -5.40 -2.98
CA VAL A 516 1.38 -4.77 -3.08
C VAL A 516 1.77 -4.18 -1.74
N LEU A 517 2.95 -4.55 -1.23
CA LEU A 517 3.64 -3.83 -0.16
C LEU A 517 4.76 -2.97 -0.74
N TYR A 518 4.88 -1.75 -0.24
CA TYR A 518 5.81 -0.75 -0.79
C TYR A 518 6.28 0.22 0.32
N ASN A 519 7.34 0.97 0.04
CA ASN A 519 7.79 2.08 0.89
C ASN A 519 7.07 3.36 0.49
N ARG A 520 6.46 4.05 1.45
CA ARG A 520 5.78 5.32 1.22
C ARG A 520 6.75 6.48 1.10
N ASP A 521 6.31 7.53 0.41
CA ASP A 521 6.91 8.84 0.47
C ASP A 521 6.80 9.35 1.90
N ILE A 522 7.96 9.57 2.50
CA ILE A 522 8.08 9.96 3.89
C ILE A 522 7.33 11.26 4.17
N ASN A 523 7.36 12.24 3.25
CA ASN A 523 6.67 13.50 3.43
C ASN A 523 5.15 13.32 3.40
N LYS A 524 4.64 12.50 2.48
CA LYS A 524 3.20 12.21 2.39
C LYS A 524 2.70 11.39 3.57
N ALA A 525 3.50 10.44 4.04
CA ALA A 525 3.21 9.66 5.24
C ALA A 525 3.10 10.57 6.47
N PHE A 526 4.02 11.53 6.62
CA PHE A 526 3.99 12.50 7.71
C PHE A 526 2.80 13.45 7.62
N SER A 527 2.49 14.02 6.46
CA SER A 527 1.30 14.88 6.32
C SER A 527 -0.01 14.14 6.66
N LYS A 528 -0.11 12.84 6.37
CA LYS A 528 -1.26 12.02 6.80
C LYS A 528 -1.30 11.84 8.33
N LEU A 529 -0.14 11.64 8.97
CA LEU A 529 -0.02 11.49 10.42
C LEU A 529 -0.35 12.79 11.17
N GLU A 530 0.17 13.93 10.72
CA GLU A 530 -0.12 15.25 11.29
C GLU A 530 -1.62 15.56 11.26
N ASN A 531 -2.28 15.28 10.13
CA ASN A 531 -3.73 15.43 10.00
C ASN A 531 -4.52 14.50 10.95
N ALA A 532 -4.00 13.30 11.22
CA ALA A 532 -4.64 12.36 12.14
C ALA A 532 -4.50 12.75 13.62
N LEU A 533 -3.40 13.44 13.97
CA LEU A 533 -3.10 13.91 15.33
C LEU A 533 -3.70 15.30 15.65
N ALA A 534 -4.21 16.02 14.64
CA ALA A 534 -4.84 17.33 14.80
C ALA A 534 -6.31 17.25 15.27
N VAL A 535 -6.80 16.05 15.60
CA VAL A 535 -8.14 15.75 16.16
C VAL A 535 -7.98 15.37 17.62
#